data_AF-A0A2R6DFL3-F1
#
_entry.id   AF-A0A2R6DFL3-F1
#
_cell.length_a   1.000
_cell.length_b   1.000
_cell.length_c   1.000
_cell.angle_alpha   90.00
_cell.angle_beta   90.00
_cell.angle_gamma   90.00
#
_symmetry.space_group_name_H-M   'P 1'
#
loop_
_entity.id
_entity.type
_entity.pdbx_description
1 polymer ?
#
loop_
_entity_poly.entity_id
_entity_poly.type
_entity_poly.pdbx_seq_one_letter_code
_entity_poly.pdbx_strand_id
1 'polypeptide(L)'
;MCERERNRGRSRRRGGRSLRRDRRRSRGDRQLYIRVSTKGQSLDRQRQLTHNYATDRLGVAPSSIRVYTDKRSGMNTDRSGYADMMNDLAAGKIDRVVVSEASRLSRSVRDFAAAVERVVDEHGAALHVLDMGLDLDPDERDPYTRTFLSVAATFAELEADIKRENTRQGMAATKALGKQTGRPPFDFDVGPEGYPSPNDDFETALVILDRLDRGDSKRSVASSAGVSRRTVGRIENRREIYESQDRE
;
A
#
# COMPACT_ATOMS: atom_id res chain seq x y z
N MET A 1 42.42 27.75 -48.94
CA MET A 1 42.68 27.81 -47.48
C MET A 1 41.33 27.85 -46.78
N CYS A 2 41.20 27.16 -45.64
CA CYS A 2 39.97 26.84 -44.87
C CYS A 2 39.19 25.59 -45.29
N GLU A 3 39.80 24.48 -44.89
CA GLU A 3 39.19 23.22 -44.47
C GLU A 3 38.63 23.37 -43.03
N ARG A 4 37.73 22.46 -42.61
CA ARG A 4 37.11 22.24 -41.26
C ARG A 4 35.73 22.90 -41.11
N GLU A 5 34.67 22.22 -40.66
CA GLU A 5 34.66 21.25 -39.56
C GLU A 5 33.47 20.26 -39.66
N ARG A 6 33.72 19.04 -39.19
CA ARG A 6 32.92 17.84 -39.45
C ARG A 6 31.86 17.63 -38.39
N ASN A 7 30.66 17.36 -38.88
CA ASN A 7 29.60 16.54 -38.33
C ASN A 7 30.09 15.40 -37.39
N ARG A 8 29.93 15.54 -36.07
CA ARG A 8 30.03 14.45 -35.08
C ARG A 8 29.12 14.70 -33.88
N GLY A 9 27.98 14.02 -33.85
CA GLY A 9 27.06 14.15 -32.71
C GLY A 9 25.85 13.20 -32.71
N ARG A 10 25.94 12.02 -33.32
CA ARG A 10 24.94 10.96 -33.12
C ARG A 10 25.63 9.61 -33.02
N SER A 11 25.04 8.73 -32.20
CA SER A 11 25.41 7.33 -31.96
C SER A 11 26.36 7.08 -30.79
N ARG A 12 25.79 6.97 -29.57
CA ARG A 12 26.24 6.02 -28.51
C ARG A 12 25.13 5.67 -27.51
N ARG A 13 23.99 5.11 -27.96
CA ARG A 13 23.01 4.43 -27.06
C ARG A 13 22.24 3.26 -27.72
N ARG A 14 22.82 2.57 -28.72
CA ARG A 14 22.14 1.44 -29.41
C ARG A 14 22.70 0.03 -29.11
N GLY A 15 23.78 -0.10 -28.33
CA GLY A 15 24.43 -1.40 -28.09
C GLY A 15 23.81 -2.28 -26.99
N GLY A 16 23.12 -1.71 -26.00
CA GLY A 16 22.65 -2.47 -24.83
C GLY A 16 21.37 -3.30 -25.03
N ARG A 17 20.53 -2.96 -26.03
CA ARG A 17 19.23 -3.61 -26.25
C ARG A 17 19.32 -4.88 -27.09
N SER A 18 20.26 -4.97 -28.03
CA SER A 18 20.48 -6.17 -28.85
C SER A 18 20.99 -7.33 -28.00
N LEU A 19 21.91 -7.07 -27.04
CA LEU A 19 22.46 -8.07 -26.12
C LEU A 19 21.42 -8.64 -25.13
N ARG A 20 20.38 -7.87 -24.77
CA ARG A 20 19.26 -8.37 -23.93
C ARG A 20 18.30 -9.27 -24.71
N ARG A 21 18.06 -8.94 -25.99
CA ARG A 21 17.22 -9.72 -26.92
C ARG A 21 17.82 -11.10 -27.21
N ASP A 22 19.14 -11.15 -27.38
CA ASP A 22 19.87 -12.37 -27.74
C ASP A 22 20.04 -13.33 -26.54
N ARG A 23 20.19 -12.78 -25.32
CA ARG A 23 20.20 -13.57 -24.07
C ARG A 23 18.85 -14.23 -23.75
N ARG A 24 17.72 -13.69 -24.23
CA ARG A 24 16.39 -14.26 -23.99
C ARG A 24 16.06 -15.43 -24.92
N ARG A 25 16.49 -15.39 -26.18
CA ARG A 25 16.26 -16.47 -27.15
C ARG A 25 17.02 -17.76 -26.84
N SER A 26 18.14 -17.70 -26.11
CA SER A 26 18.93 -18.87 -25.70
C SER A 26 18.54 -19.47 -24.35
N ARG A 27 17.56 -18.90 -23.65
CA ARG A 27 17.12 -19.35 -22.33
C ARG A 27 15.76 -20.03 -22.43
N GLY A 28 15.81 -21.29 -22.87
CA GLY A 28 14.67 -22.19 -22.79
C GLY A 28 14.03 -22.19 -21.40
N ASP A 29 12.72 -22.36 -21.40
CA ASP A 29 11.88 -22.72 -20.26
C ASP A 29 11.90 -21.75 -19.08
N ARG A 30 11.11 -20.68 -19.18
CA ARG A 30 10.93 -19.71 -18.10
C ARG A 30 9.48 -19.64 -17.67
N GLN A 31 9.32 -19.61 -16.36
CA GLN A 31 8.12 -20.09 -15.73
C GLN A 31 7.04 -19.04 -15.60
N LEU A 32 5.82 -19.51 -15.81
CA LEU A 32 4.60 -18.73 -15.85
C LEU A 32 3.91 -18.74 -14.49
N TYR A 33 3.79 -17.58 -13.84
CA TYR A 33 2.94 -17.44 -12.65
C TYR A 33 1.50 -17.84 -12.97
N ILE A 34 0.86 -18.55 -12.04
CA ILE A 34 -0.58 -18.76 -11.97
C ILE A 34 -0.91 -18.63 -10.49
N ARG A 35 -1.46 -17.51 -10.03
CA ARG A 35 -2.05 -17.45 -8.69
C ARG A 35 -3.53 -17.74 -8.74
N VAL A 36 -3.92 -18.60 -7.81
CA VAL A 36 -5.29 -19.03 -7.61
C VAL A 36 -5.61 -19.00 -6.12
N SER A 37 -6.81 -18.51 -5.78
CA SER A 37 -7.31 -18.49 -4.40
C SER A 37 -7.95 -19.84 -4.08
N THR A 38 -7.64 -20.42 -2.93
CA THR A 38 -8.18 -21.71 -2.49
C THR A 38 -9.63 -21.56 -2.02
N LYS A 39 -10.60 -21.95 -2.87
CA LYS A 39 -11.93 -22.47 -2.49
C LYS A 39 -12.63 -23.15 -3.69
N GLY A 40 -12.95 -24.45 -3.55
CA GLY A 40 -13.87 -25.19 -4.42
C GLY A 40 -13.47 -25.35 -5.90
N GLN A 41 -14.45 -25.72 -6.73
CA GLN A 41 -14.32 -25.95 -8.19
C GLN A 41 -13.74 -24.75 -8.98
N SER A 42 -13.70 -23.55 -8.39
CA SER A 42 -13.15 -22.33 -9.00
C SER A 42 -11.61 -22.40 -9.19
N LEU A 43 -10.93 -23.17 -8.34
CA LEU A 43 -9.47 -23.31 -8.36
C LEU A 43 -8.96 -23.97 -9.65
N ASP A 44 -9.56 -25.10 -10.02
CA ASP A 44 -9.15 -25.88 -11.19
C ASP A 44 -9.49 -25.14 -12.47
N ARG A 45 -10.64 -24.46 -12.51
CA ARG A 45 -11.00 -23.58 -13.64
C ARG A 45 -9.98 -22.46 -13.84
N GLN A 46 -9.57 -21.78 -12.77
CA GLN A 46 -8.59 -20.70 -12.89
C GLN A 46 -7.24 -21.23 -13.37
N ARG A 47 -6.78 -22.35 -12.82
CA ARG A 47 -5.54 -23.02 -13.28
C ARG A 47 -5.60 -23.38 -14.75
N GLN A 48 -6.70 -24.01 -15.19
CA GLN A 48 -6.89 -24.41 -16.57
C GLN A 48 -6.91 -23.19 -17.50
N LEU A 49 -7.62 -22.12 -17.14
CA LEU A 49 -7.68 -20.90 -17.94
C LEU A 49 -6.30 -20.27 -18.15
N THR A 50 -5.54 -20.10 -17.07
CA THR A 50 -4.20 -19.51 -17.16
C THR A 50 -3.21 -20.44 -17.85
N HIS A 51 -3.35 -21.76 -17.67
CA HIS A 51 -2.52 -22.75 -18.32
C HIS A 51 -2.78 -22.76 -19.84
N ASN A 52 -4.04 -22.82 -20.27
CA ASN A 52 -4.41 -22.75 -21.69
C ASN A 52 -3.95 -21.44 -22.32
N TYR A 53 -4.10 -20.31 -21.62
CA TYR A 53 -3.59 -19.04 -22.12
C TYR A 53 -2.07 -19.10 -22.34
N ALA A 54 -1.33 -19.66 -21.38
CA ALA A 54 0.11 -19.82 -21.50
C ALA A 54 0.53 -20.71 -22.67
N THR A 55 -0.10 -21.87 -22.82
CA THR A 55 0.26 -22.84 -23.87
C THR A 55 -0.21 -22.35 -25.24
N ASP A 56 -1.47 -21.94 -25.35
CA ASP A 56 -2.14 -21.74 -26.63
C ASP A 56 -1.88 -20.34 -27.17
N ARG A 57 -1.80 -19.33 -26.30
CA ARG A 57 -1.59 -17.94 -26.70
C ARG A 57 -0.14 -17.51 -26.64
N LEU A 58 0.58 -17.89 -25.58
CA LEU A 58 1.98 -17.48 -25.38
C LEU A 58 2.99 -18.51 -25.92
N GLY A 59 2.55 -19.71 -26.31
CA GLY A 59 3.42 -20.76 -26.83
C GLY A 59 4.40 -21.32 -25.78
N VAL A 60 4.07 -21.22 -24.49
CA VAL A 60 4.90 -21.71 -23.39
C VAL A 60 4.73 -23.22 -23.29
N ALA A 61 5.83 -23.97 -23.28
CA ALA A 61 5.79 -25.41 -23.08
C ALA A 61 5.22 -25.75 -21.69
N PRO A 62 4.33 -26.77 -21.55
CA PRO A 62 3.74 -27.12 -20.27
C PRO A 62 4.77 -27.42 -19.16
N SER A 63 5.90 -28.04 -19.52
CA SER A 63 7.03 -28.33 -18.61
C SER A 63 7.66 -27.08 -18.00
N SER A 64 7.45 -25.93 -18.63
CA SER A 64 8.05 -24.66 -18.27
C SER A 64 7.11 -23.86 -17.37
N ILE A 65 5.86 -24.25 -17.17
CA ILE A 65 4.88 -23.52 -16.36
C ILE A 65 5.07 -23.86 -14.87
N ARG A 66 5.19 -22.84 -14.00
CA ARG A 66 5.28 -23.02 -12.54
C ARG A 66 4.13 -22.34 -11.82
N VAL A 67 3.26 -23.16 -11.22
CA VAL A 67 2.08 -22.67 -10.49
C VAL A 67 2.47 -22.26 -9.07
N TYR A 68 2.05 -21.07 -8.64
CA TYR A 68 2.24 -20.56 -7.28
C TYR A 68 0.88 -20.36 -6.61
N THR A 69 0.65 -20.97 -5.46
CA THR A 69 -0.67 -20.92 -4.82
C THR A 69 -0.64 -20.22 -3.47
N ASP A 70 -1.59 -19.33 -3.24
CA ASP A 70 -1.81 -18.68 -1.95
C ASP A 70 -2.99 -19.35 -1.22
N LYS A 71 -2.87 -19.48 0.11
CA LYS A 71 -3.93 -20.03 0.95
C LYS A 71 -4.70 -18.91 1.64
N ARG A 72 -6.03 -18.95 1.56
CA ARG A 72 -6.90 -18.03 2.31
C ARG A 72 -7.49 -18.76 3.52
N SER A 73 -7.14 -18.32 4.72
CA SER A 73 -7.58 -18.90 6.01
C SER A 73 -8.27 -17.81 6.84
N GLY A 74 -9.59 -17.87 6.95
CA GLY A 74 -10.38 -16.85 7.68
C GLY A 74 -10.22 -15.44 7.07
N MET A 75 -10.00 -14.43 7.92
CA MET A 75 -9.68 -13.06 7.50
C MET A 75 -8.23 -12.88 7.00
N ASN A 76 -7.35 -13.85 7.28
CA ASN A 76 -5.94 -13.80 6.88
C ASN A 76 -5.73 -14.50 5.53
N THR A 77 -4.87 -13.92 4.70
CA THR A 77 -4.40 -14.59 3.48
C THR A 77 -2.92 -14.82 3.64
N ASP A 78 -2.52 -16.09 3.65
CA ASP A 78 -1.14 -16.49 3.51
C ASP A 78 -0.75 -16.27 2.04
N ARG A 79 0.19 -15.35 1.82
CA ARG A 79 0.69 -14.94 0.50
C ARG A 79 2.08 -15.50 0.20
N SER A 80 2.40 -16.67 0.76
CA SER A 80 3.66 -17.38 0.51
C SER A 80 3.92 -17.63 -0.97
N GLY A 81 2.91 -18.01 -1.76
CA GLY A 81 3.05 -18.20 -3.20
C GLY A 81 3.41 -16.91 -3.95
N TYR A 82 2.82 -15.78 -3.57
CA TYR A 82 3.23 -14.47 -4.11
C TYR A 82 4.68 -14.13 -3.76
N ALA A 83 5.11 -14.37 -2.52
CA ALA A 83 6.48 -14.12 -2.10
C ALA A 83 7.49 -14.98 -2.86
N ASP A 84 7.21 -16.27 -3.03
CA ASP A 84 8.04 -17.21 -3.80
C ASP A 84 8.16 -16.79 -5.27
N MET A 85 7.06 -16.35 -5.87
CA MET A 85 7.08 -15.80 -7.24
C MET A 85 7.97 -14.56 -7.32
N MET A 86 7.82 -13.60 -6.39
CA MET A 86 8.67 -12.40 -6.37
C MET A 86 10.15 -12.74 -6.22
N ASN A 87 10.49 -13.75 -5.41
CA ASN A 87 11.86 -14.24 -5.26
C ASN A 87 12.39 -14.83 -6.58
N ASP A 88 11.57 -15.59 -7.31
CA ASP A 88 11.97 -16.16 -8.60
C ASP A 88 12.04 -15.12 -9.73
N LEU A 89 11.21 -14.06 -9.67
CA LEU A 89 11.35 -12.86 -10.52
C LEU A 89 12.69 -12.17 -10.25
N ALA A 90 13.01 -11.91 -8.98
CA ALA A 90 14.26 -11.29 -8.59
C ALA A 90 15.48 -12.13 -8.98
N ALA A 91 15.36 -13.46 -8.91
CA ALA A 91 16.39 -14.40 -9.39
C ALA A 91 16.43 -14.54 -10.92
N GLY A 92 15.52 -13.90 -11.66
CA GLY A 92 15.45 -13.93 -13.12
C GLY A 92 15.12 -15.30 -13.71
N LYS A 93 14.48 -16.18 -12.92
CA LYS A 93 14.01 -17.52 -13.32
C LYS A 93 12.70 -17.45 -14.11
N ILE A 94 11.92 -16.40 -13.88
CA ILE A 94 10.67 -16.12 -14.57
C ILE A 94 10.74 -14.78 -15.28
N ASP A 95 10.14 -14.72 -16.46
CA ASP A 95 10.09 -13.53 -17.32
C ASP A 95 8.67 -13.19 -17.78
N ARG A 96 7.68 -14.00 -17.38
CA ARG A 96 6.25 -13.74 -17.59
C ARG A 96 5.42 -14.16 -16.38
N VAL A 97 4.40 -13.38 -16.10
CA VAL A 97 3.49 -13.54 -14.98
C VAL A 97 2.06 -13.57 -15.52
N VAL A 98 1.29 -14.62 -15.27
CA VAL A 98 -0.11 -14.72 -15.73
C VAL A 98 -1.05 -14.88 -14.54
N VAL A 99 -2.13 -14.13 -14.53
CA VAL A 99 -3.18 -14.28 -13.51
C VAL A 99 -4.55 -14.31 -14.14
N SER A 100 -5.43 -15.11 -13.54
CA SER A 100 -6.83 -15.12 -13.95
C SER A 100 -7.53 -13.80 -13.64
N GLU A 101 -7.20 -13.15 -12.52
CA GLU A 101 -7.84 -11.91 -12.08
C GLU A 101 -6.88 -10.99 -11.31
N ALA A 102 -7.09 -9.67 -11.35
CA ALA A 102 -6.20 -8.70 -10.69
C ALA A 102 -6.09 -8.87 -9.16
N SER A 103 -7.14 -9.40 -8.52
CA SER A 103 -7.12 -9.73 -7.08
C SER A 103 -6.05 -10.80 -6.73
N ARG A 104 -5.52 -11.48 -7.75
CA ARG A 104 -4.37 -12.38 -7.69
C ARG A 104 -3.02 -11.64 -7.67
N LEU A 105 -2.99 -10.33 -7.72
CA LEU A 105 -1.76 -9.56 -7.44
C LEU A 105 -1.94 -8.60 -6.27
N SER A 106 -3.17 -8.16 -6.03
CA SER A 106 -3.45 -7.04 -5.13
C SER A 106 -4.74 -7.21 -4.34
N ARG A 107 -4.93 -6.38 -3.32
CA ARG A 107 -6.21 -6.23 -2.60
C ARG A 107 -6.86 -4.87 -2.83
N SER A 108 -6.14 -3.96 -3.47
CA SER A 108 -6.57 -2.60 -3.79
C SER A 108 -5.98 -2.20 -5.13
N VAL A 109 -6.51 -1.11 -5.69
CA VAL A 109 -5.98 -0.55 -6.95
C VAL A 109 -4.54 -0.05 -6.76
N ARG A 110 -4.22 0.53 -5.59
CA ARG A 110 -2.86 0.94 -5.21
C ARG A 110 -1.89 -0.24 -5.20
N ASP A 111 -2.29 -1.33 -4.52
CA ASP A 111 -1.47 -2.54 -4.46
C ASP A 111 -1.28 -3.17 -5.86
N PHE A 112 -2.26 -3.00 -6.75
CA PHE A 112 -2.16 -3.49 -8.12
C PHE A 112 -1.14 -2.70 -8.92
N ALA A 113 -1.21 -1.37 -8.88
CA ALA A 113 -0.23 -0.50 -9.54
C ALA A 113 1.21 -0.80 -9.07
N ALA A 114 1.39 -0.95 -7.75
CA ALA A 114 2.68 -1.32 -7.19
C ALA A 114 3.14 -2.73 -7.62
N ALA A 115 2.23 -3.69 -7.76
CA ALA A 115 2.58 -5.02 -8.27
C ALA A 115 3.00 -4.97 -9.75
N VAL A 116 2.33 -4.15 -10.56
CA VAL A 116 2.71 -3.93 -11.96
C VAL A 116 4.11 -3.35 -12.06
N GLU A 117 4.40 -2.27 -11.32
CA GLU A 117 5.72 -1.62 -11.30
C GLU A 117 6.83 -2.62 -10.95
N ARG A 118 6.64 -3.43 -9.90
CA ARG A 118 7.62 -4.47 -9.53
C ARG A 118 7.83 -5.51 -10.63
N VAL A 119 6.75 -6.04 -11.21
CA VAL A 119 6.86 -7.12 -12.21
C VAL A 119 7.44 -6.60 -13.52
N VAL A 120 6.92 -5.49 -14.02
CA VAL A 120 7.21 -4.98 -15.36
C VAL A 120 8.41 -4.03 -15.36
N ASP A 121 8.42 -3.01 -14.51
CA ASP A 121 9.45 -1.97 -14.56
C ASP A 121 10.72 -2.39 -13.82
N GLU A 122 10.61 -2.97 -12.62
CA GLU A 122 11.78 -3.38 -11.82
C GLU A 122 12.40 -4.69 -12.33
N HIS A 123 11.58 -5.72 -12.57
CA HIS A 123 12.08 -7.05 -12.96
C HIS A 123 12.06 -7.30 -14.47
N GLY A 124 11.41 -6.44 -15.27
CA GLY A 124 11.38 -6.59 -16.72
C GLY A 124 10.65 -7.84 -17.19
N ALA A 125 9.68 -8.35 -16.42
CA ALA A 125 8.85 -9.47 -16.78
C ALA A 125 7.52 -9.00 -17.39
N ALA A 126 6.97 -9.77 -18.34
CA ALA A 126 5.65 -9.49 -18.88
C ALA A 126 4.56 -9.84 -17.83
N LEU A 127 3.47 -9.09 -17.80
CA LEU A 127 2.34 -9.36 -16.92
C LEU A 127 1.03 -9.44 -17.72
N HIS A 128 0.36 -10.59 -17.65
CA HIS A 128 -0.95 -10.81 -18.25
C HIS A 128 -2.03 -11.00 -17.17
N VAL A 129 -3.13 -10.25 -17.27
CA VAL A 129 -4.28 -10.33 -16.37
C VAL A 129 -5.54 -10.63 -17.19
N LEU A 130 -6.05 -11.85 -17.07
CA LEU A 130 -7.03 -12.39 -18.03
C LEU A 130 -8.43 -11.75 -17.91
N ASP A 131 -8.93 -11.50 -16.71
CA ASP A 131 -10.24 -10.88 -16.49
C ASP A 131 -10.32 -9.43 -17.03
N MET A 132 -9.18 -8.75 -17.09
CA MET A 132 -9.04 -7.39 -17.61
C MET A 132 -8.60 -7.34 -19.07
N GLY A 133 -8.22 -8.48 -19.67
CA GLY A 133 -7.58 -8.52 -20.98
C GLY A 133 -6.27 -7.72 -21.03
N LEU A 134 -5.60 -7.56 -19.89
CA LEU A 134 -4.42 -6.72 -19.76
C LEU A 134 -3.18 -7.52 -20.14
N ASP A 135 -2.36 -6.97 -21.03
CA ASP A 135 -1.08 -7.53 -21.46
C ASP A 135 0.00 -6.44 -21.37
N LEU A 136 0.92 -6.62 -20.43
CA LEU A 136 1.98 -5.66 -20.13
C LEU A 136 3.33 -6.29 -20.49
N ASP A 137 3.78 -6.16 -21.73
CA ASP A 137 5.13 -6.58 -22.12
C ASP A 137 6.10 -5.37 -22.02
N PRO A 138 7.18 -5.45 -21.21
CA PRO A 138 8.16 -4.35 -21.10
C PRO A 138 8.89 -4.03 -22.42
N ASP A 139 8.92 -4.96 -23.38
CA ASP A 139 9.48 -4.76 -24.71
C ASP A 139 8.47 -4.13 -25.70
N GLU A 140 7.16 -4.23 -25.42
CA GLU A 140 6.11 -3.54 -26.17
C GLU A 140 5.70 -2.24 -25.45
N ARG A 141 5.98 -1.11 -26.07
CA ARG A 141 5.44 0.17 -25.61
C ARG A 141 4.00 0.29 -26.06
N ASP A 142 3.10 -0.44 -25.42
CA ASP A 142 1.67 -0.27 -25.65
C ASP A 142 1.18 1.02 -24.95
N PRO A 143 0.76 2.06 -25.71
CA PRO A 143 0.22 3.28 -25.14
C PRO A 143 -1.08 3.04 -24.35
N TYR A 144 -1.85 2.01 -24.69
CA TYR A 144 -3.10 1.66 -24.00
C TYR A 144 -2.81 1.13 -22.60
N THR A 145 -1.87 0.21 -22.48
CA THR A 145 -1.28 -0.25 -21.21
C THR A 145 -0.88 0.91 -20.29
N ARG A 146 -0.07 1.86 -20.78
CA ARG A 146 0.39 2.99 -19.95
C ARG A 146 -0.76 3.89 -19.51
N THR A 147 -1.76 4.06 -20.38
CA THR A 147 -2.96 4.83 -20.09
C THR A 147 -3.82 4.13 -19.04
N PHE A 148 -4.02 2.82 -19.16
CA PHE A 148 -4.74 2.01 -18.19
C PHE A 148 -4.10 2.09 -16.80
N LEU A 149 -2.77 1.98 -16.71
CA LEU A 149 -2.05 2.13 -15.44
C LEU A 149 -2.21 3.52 -14.84
N SER A 150 -2.20 4.56 -15.67
CA SER A 150 -2.42 5.94 -15.22
C SER A 150 -3.84 6.12 -14.67
N VAL A 151 -4.85 5.60 -15.37
CA VAL A 151 -6.25 5.62 -14.92
C VAL A 151 -6.43 4.83 -13.63
N ALA A 152 -5.84 3.64 -13.54
CA ALA A 152 -5.86 2.83 -12.32
C ALA A 152 -5.20 3.57 -11.15
N ALA A 153 -4.05 4.20 -11.35
CA ALA A 153 -3.41 5.03 -10.33
C ALA A 153 -4.33 6.16 -9.85
N THR A 154 -4.99 6.87 -10.76
CA THR A 154 -5.97 7.91 -10.42
C THR A 154 -7.13 7.36 -9.58
N PHE A 155 -7.67 6.19 -9.92
CA PHE A 155 -8.71 5.55 -9.11
C PHE A 155 -8.21 5.13 -7.72
N ALA A 156 -6.96 4.68 -7.61
CA ALA A 156 -6.35 4.35 -6.32
C ALA A 156 -6.18 5.57 -5.40
N GLU A 157 -5.86 6.73 -5.98
CA GLU A 157 -5.80 8.01 -5.28
C GLU A 157 -7.20 8.45 -4.83
N LEU A 158 -8.17 8.41 -5.74
CA LEU A 158 -9.57 8.74 -5.45
C LEU A 158 -10.13 7.89 -4.31
N GLU A 159 -9.91 6.57 -4.32
CA GLU A 159 -10.38 5.67 -3.24
C GLU A 159 -9.74 6.04 -1.89
N ALA A 160 -8.46 6.39 -1.89
CA ALA A 160 -7.76 6.82 -0.67
C ALA A 160 -8.32 8.15 -0.14
N ASP A 161 -8.64 9.09 -1.04
CA ASP A 161 -9.22 10.38 -0.67
C ASP A 161 -10.63 10.23 -0.12
N ILE A 162 -11.48 9.41 -0.75
CA ILE A 162 -12.82 9.10 -0.23
C ILE A 162 -12.73 8.49 1.18
N LYS A 163 -11.79 7.55 1.41
CA LYS A 163 -11.61 6.95 2.74
C LYS A 163 -11.17 7.97 3.79
N ARG A 164 -10.25 8.88 3.44
CA ARG A 164 -9.81 9.97 4.33
C ARG A 164 -10.98 10.89 4.65
N GLU A 165 -11.76 11.25 3.65
CA GLU A 165 -12.91 12.13 3.81
C GLU A 165 -13.99 11.51 4.69
N ASN A 166 -14.35 10.24 4.45
CA ASN A 166 -15.30 9.51 5.30
C ASN A 166 -14.80 9.39 6.74
N THR A 167 -13.49 9.14 6.93
CA THR A 167 -12.90 9.09 8.28
C THR A 167 -13.01 10.45 8.95
N ARG A 168 -12.71 11.54 8.24
CA ARG A 168 -12.82 12.92 8.75
C ARG A 168 -14.26 13.25 9.12
N GLN A 169 -15.23 12.91 8.27
CA GLN A 169 -16.65 13.11 8.53
C GLN A 169 -17.12 12.28 9.74
N GLY A 170 -16.72 11.02 9.84
CA GLY A 170 -17.03 10.16 10.98
C GLY A 170 -16.45 10.69 12.29
N MET A 171 -15.20 11.16 12.27
CA MET A 171 -14.58 11.83 13.42
C MET A 171 -15.30 13.13 13.79
N ALA A 172 -15.69 13.94 12.81
CA ALA A 172 -16.44 15.17 13.06
C ALA A 172 -17.82 14.89 13.67
N ALA A 173 -18.54 13.88 13.17
CA ALA A 173 -19.82 13.45 13.73
C ALA A 173 -19.66 12.91 15.17
N THR A 174 -18.64 12.09 15.41
CA THR A 174 -18.33 11.58 16.76
C THR A 174 -18.01 12.72 17.73
N LYS A 175 -17.20 13.70 17.29
CA LYS A 175 -16.87 14.89 18.08
C LYS A 175 -18.11 15.75 18.35
N ALA A 176 -19.00 15.91 17.39
CA ALA A 176 -20.25 16.67 17.55
C ALA A 176 -21.20 16.03 18.58
N LEU A 177 -21.13 14.69 18.73
CA LEU A 177 -21.85 13.96 19.78
C LEU A 177 -21.17 14.02 21.15
N GLY A 178 -20.06 14.77 21.31
CA GLY A 178 -19.29 14.86 22.54
C GLY A 178 -18.46 13.62 22.87
N LYS A 179 -18.38 12.65 21.94
CA LYS A 179 -17.63 11.41 22.15
C LYS A 179 -16.14 11.61 21.91
N GLN A 180 -15.35 10.80 22.60
CA GLN A 180 -13.90 10.81 22.50
C GLN A 180 -13.47 10.41 21.08
N THR A 181 -12.64 11.26 20.46
CA THR A 181 -12.04 10.99 19.15
C THR A 181 -10.53 10.90 19.29
N GLY A 182 -9.94 9.82 18.76
CA GLY A 182 -8.51 9.55 18.92
C GLY A 182 -8.11 9.27 20.37
N ARG A 183 -6.81 9.42 20.67
CA ARG A 183 -6.25 9.11 22.00
C ARG A 183 -6.79 10.08 23.06
N PRO A 184 -7.30 9.58 24.20
CA PRO A 184 -7.77 10.46 25.26
C PRO A 184 -6.63 11.29 25.89
N PRO A 185 -6.96 12.42 26.53
CA PRO A 185 -6.06 13.17 27.42
C PRO A 185 -5.41 12.28 28.50
N PHE A 186 -4.47 12.85 29.25
CA PHE A 186 -3.77 12.10 30.31
C PHE A 186 -4.71 11.73 31.48
N ASP A 187 -5.60 12.64 31.77
CA ASP A 187 -6.53 12.71 32.89
C ASP A 187 -7.95 12.20 32.56
N PHE A 188 -8.10 11.56 31.39
CA PHE A 188 -9.35 10.99 30.91
C PHE A 188 -9.11 9.63 30.25
N ASP A 189 -10.10 8.74 30.37
CA ASP A 189 -10.21 7.50 29.62
C ASP A 189 -11.40 7.51 28.67
N VAL A 190 -11.49 6.50 27.81
CA VAL A 190 -12.68 6.26 26.99
C VAL A 190 -13.71 5.55 27.86
N GLY A 191 -14.70 6.30 28.33
CA GLY A 191 -15.82 5.81 29.13
C GLY A 191 -16.92 5.12 28.32
N PRO A 192 -18.04 4.78 28.99
CA PRO A 192 -19.17 4.09 28.38
C PRO A 192 -19.67 4.80 27.12
N GLU A 193 -20.05 4.00 26.11
CA GLU A 193 -20.53 4.49 24.80
C GLU A 193 -19.57 5.42 24.04
N GLY A 194 -18.32 5.53 24.48
CA GLY A 194 -17.26 6.33 23.87
C GLY A 194 -17.16 7.76 24.40
N TYR A 195 -17.83 8.11 25.50
CA TYR A 195 -17.69 9.44 26.11
C TYR A 195 -16.40 9.56 26.93
N PRO A 196 -15.73 10.72 26.96
CA PRO A 196 -14.58 10.91 27.83
C PRO A 196 -15.01 10.81 29.30
N SER A 197 -14.29 10.02 30.10
CA SER A 197 -14.52 9.86 31.53
C SER A 197 -13.26 10.24 32.29
N PRO A 198 -13.32 11.11 33.33
CA PRO A 198 -12.18 11.39 34.19
C PRO A 198 -11.58 10.11 34.77
N ASN A 199 -10.25 10.07 34.91
CA ASN A 199 -9.52 8.98 35.58
C ASN A 199 -8.83 9.49 36.87
N ASP A 200 -8.02 8.65 37.50
CA ASP A 200 -7.33 8.95 38.77
C ASP A 200 -6.40 10.17 38.70
N ASP A 201 -5.97 10.57 37.49
CA ASP A 201 -5.09 11.71 37.28
C ASP A 201 -5.86 13.05 37.12
N PHE A 202 -7.19 13.04 37.15
CA PHE A 202 -8.02 14.24 36.98
C PHE A 202 -7.80 15.29 38.06
N GLU A 203 -7.70 14.89 39.33
CA GLU A 203 -7.38 15.81 40.43
C GLU A 203 -6.02 16.47 40.24
N THR A 204 -5.04 15.73 39.70
CA THR A 204 -3.71 16.27 39.38
C THR A 204 -3.81 17.37 38.33
N ALA A 205 -4.70 17.24 37.34
CA ALA A 205 -4.93 18.28 36.34
C ALA A 205 -5.53 19.55 36.95
N LEU A 206 -6.46 19.44 37.91
CA LEU A 206 -7.03 20.59 38.62
C LEU A 206 -5.98 21.32 39.46
N VAL A 207 -5.14 20.58 40.20
CA VAL A 207 -4.02 21.17 40.97
C VAL A 207 -3.02 21.88 40.05
N ILE A 208 -2.74 21.31 38.87
CA ILE A 208 -1.90 21.96 37.86
C ILE A 208 -2.49 23.32 37.44
N LEU A 209 -3.80 23.38 37.16
CA LEU A 209 -4.47 24.62 36.72
C LEU A 209 -4.48 25.70 37.81
N ASP A 210 -4.81 25.34 39.06
CA ASP A 210 -4.83 26.26 40.21
C ASP A 210 -3.44 26.89 40.46
N ARG A 211 -2.38 26.08 40.36
CA ARG A 211 -1.01 26.58 40.54
C ARG A 211 -0.57 27.51 39.41
N LEU A 212 -0.97 27.23 38.18
CA LEU A 212 -0.73 28.15 37.06
C LEU A 212 -1.45 29.49 37.27
N ASP A 213 -2.67 29.48 37.82
CA ASP A 213 -3.43 30.72 38.11
C ASP A 213 -2.79 31.55 39.23
N ARG A 214 -2.12 30.90 40.19
CA ARG A 214 -1.29 31.57 41.22
C ARG A 214 0.02 32.13 40.68
N GLY A 215 0.32 31.94 39.40
CA GLY A 215 1.52 32.46 38.73
C GLY A 215 2.74 31.54 38.79
N ASP A 216 2.59 30.28 39.21
CA ASP A 216 3.70 29.33 39.20
C ASP A 216 4.19 29.07 37.76
N SER A 217 5.51 28.94 37.59
CA SER A 217 6.05 28.57 36.28
C SER A 217 5.66 27.14 35.88
N LYS A 218 5.34 26.92 34.61
CA LYS A 218 5.06 25.59 34.02
C LYS A 218 6.13 24.54 34.33
N ARG A 219 7.38 24.98 34.51
CA ARG A 219 8.51 24.11 34.88
C ARG A 219 8.39 23.63 36.33
N SER A 220 8.08 24.54 37.25
CA SER A 220 7.86 24.22 38.67
C SER A 220 6.69 23.25 38.82
N VAL A 221 5.55 23.59 38.19
CA VAL A 221 4.32 22.79 38.25
C VAL A 221 4.53 21.37 37.71
N ALA A 222 5.17 21.24 36.54
CA ALA A 222 5.49 19.94 35.95
C ALA A 222 6.34 19.05 36.88
N SER A 223 7.39 19.64 37.49
CA SER A 223 8.29 18.91 38.37
C SER A 223 7.59 18.38 39.62
N SER A 224 6.70 19.17 40.22
CA SER A 224 5.98 18.78 41.42
C SER A 224 4.83 17.81 41.17
N ALA A 225 4.19 17.89 40.00
CA ALA A 225 3.06 17.03 39.64
C ALA A 225 3.50 15.70 38.99
N GLY A 226 4.80 15.47 38.83
CA GLY A 226 5.31 14.23 38.21
C GLY A 226 5.01 14.08 36.72
N VAL A 227 4.61 15.16 36.03
CA VAL A 227 4.22 15.13 34.61
C VAL A 227 5.19 15.93 33.74
N SER A 228 5.15 15.68 32.43
CA SER A 228 5.95 16.46 31.48
C SER A 228 5.46 17.91 31.38
N ARG A 229 6.37 18.85 31.10
CA ARG A 229 6.01 20.25 30.76
C ARG A 229 5.02 20.33 29.60
N ARG A 230 5.04 19.35 28.68
CA ARG A 230 4.11 19.25 27.55
C ARG A 230 2.70 18.86 28.00
N THR A 231 2.59 18.03 29.03
CA THR A 231 1.31 17.66 29.65
C THR A 231 0.70 18.88 30.33
N VAL A 232 1.48 19.62 31.13
CA VAL A 232 1.05 20.89 31.73
C VAL A 232 0.51 21.86 30.68
N GLY A 233 1.27 22.09 29.60
CA GLY A 233 0.82 22.96 28.52
C GLY A 233 -0.40 22.44 27.75
N ARG A 234 -0.66 21.12 27.70
CA ARG A 234 -1.88 20.57 27.09
C ARG A 234 -3.11 20.77 27.98
N ILE A 235 -2.95 20.62 29.29
CA ILE A 235 -4.01 20.83 30.28
C ILE A 235 -4.44 22.29 30.27
N GLU A 236 -3.48 23.22 30.37
CA GLU A 236 -3.73 24.67 30.31
C GLU A 236 -4.43 25.10 29.00
N ASN A 237 -3.98 24.62 27.84
CA ASN A 237 -4.62 24.91 26.55
C ASN A 237 -6.04 24.33 26.41
N ARG A 238 -6.46 23.46 27.34
CA ARG A 238 -7.78 22.81 27.36
C ARG A 238 -8.55 23.12 28.63
N ARG A 239 -8.24 24.23 29.30
CA ARG A 239 -8.85 24.68 30.57
C ARG A 239 -10.38 24.64 30.56
N GLU A 240 -11.02 24.97 29.43
CA GLU A 240 -12.48 24.93 29.24
C GLU A 240 -13.13 23.56 29.56
N ILE A 241 -12.39 22.46 29.43
CA ILE A 241 -12.87 21.10 29.75
C ILE A 241 -13.09 20.92 31.26
N TYR A 242 -12.31 21.64 32.08
CA TYR A 242 -12.34 21.53 33.54
C TYR A 242 -13.34 22.52 34.15
N GLU A 243 -13.44 23.73 33.59
CA GLU A 243 -14.35 24.78 34.06
C GLU A 243 -15.84 24.46 33.81
N SER A 244 -16.14 23.56 32.88
CA SER A 244 -17.50 23.12 32.57
C SER A 244 -18.03 22.03 33.52
N GLN A 245 -17.15 21.40 34.31
CA GLN A 245 -17.49 20.35 35.27
C GLN A 245 -17.77 20.89 36.68
N ASP A 246 -17.36 22.14 37.00
CA ASP A 246 -17.59 22.81 38.29
C ASP A 246 -18.98 23.51 38.39
N ARG A 247 -19.87 23.32 37.40
CA ARG A 247 -21.20 24.00 37.34
C ARG A 247 -22.41 23.11 37.65
N GLU A 248 -22.22 21.97 38.28
CA GLU A 248 -23.28 21.18 38.94
C GLU A 248 -23.10 21.20 40.46
#